data_AF-A0A7U9SUT2-F1
#
_entry.id   AF-A0A7U9SUT2-F1
#
_cell.length_a   1.000
_cell.length_b   1.000
_cell.length_c   1.000
_cell.angle_alpha   90.00
_cell.angle_beta   90.00
_cell.angle_gamma   90.00
#
_symmetry.space_group_name_H-M   'P 1'
#
loop_
_entity.id
_entity.type
_entity.pdbx_description
1 polymer ?
#
loop_
_entity_poly.entity_id
_entity_poly.type
_entity_poly.pdbx_seq_one_letter_code
_entity_poly.pdbx_strand_id
1 'polypeptide(L)'
;MMRGRSERSRKARRRKRILKNPKVAAVSSPITDAMERIMWMFKVRDCRHICLFCEYYEKCGLDGIPERGGIEKMNMKYAKRSEDTEQIQIINWAQWHTGKHPELKWLHHIPNGGSRNKLEAKKLKDMGVKPGVADLFLPYPRGCYHGMYIEMKFGNNRHTDRQKEFLADMKAEGYFVTTCYSADDAIRVIEEYIQLPKEFTYYEDEVLGNIRLVYPKDKMGIPNNSILKDGKIKEARSK
;
A
#
# COMPACT_ATOMS: atom_id res chain seq x y z
N MET A 1 -24.15 -21.05 56.19
CA MET A 1 -24.31 -21.69 54.87
C MET A 1 -23.50 -20.94 53.82
N MET A 2 -22.96 -21.70 52.87
CA MET A 2 -21.86 -21.35 51.96
C MET A 2 -22.20 -20.30 50.88
N ARG A 3 -21.12 -19.67 50.38
CA ARG A 3 -21.03 -18.56 49.42
C ARG A 3 -21.48 -18.95 47.99
N GLY A 4 -22.25 -18.08 47.33
CA GLY A 4 -22.44 -18.06 45.87
C GLY A 4 -21.73 -16.86 45.23
N ARG A 5 -20.43 -16.97 44.97
CA ARG A 5 -19.62 -15.93 44.32
C ARG A 5 -19.87 -15.98 42.81
N SER A 6 -20.41 -14.89 42.25
CA SER A 6 -20.78 -14.78 40.83
C SER A 6 -19.63 -15.15 39.87
N GLU A 7 -19.96 -15.86 38.80
CA GLU A 7 -19.02 -16.36 37.77
C GLU A 7 -18.18 -15.25 37.11
N ARG A 8 -18.61 -13.99 37.20
CA ARG A 8 -17.83 -12.82 36.76
C ARG A 8 -16.53 -12.62 37.55
N SER A 9 -16.46 -13.05 38.81
CA SER A 9 -15.25 -12.94 39.65
C SER A 9 -14.17 -13.99 39.32
N ARG A 10 -14.55 -15.16 38.80
CA ARG A 10 -13.60 -16.23 38.42
C ARG A 10 -12.83 -15.92 37.13
N LYS A 11 -13.47 -15.33 36.11
CA LYS A 11 -12.80 -14.91 34.85
C LYS A 11 -11.80 -13.77 35.07
N ALA A 12 -12.10 -12.83 35.97
CA ALA A 12 -11.18 -11.72 36.30
C ALA A 12 -9.91 -12.18 37.04
N ARG A 13 -10.01 -13.20 37.90
CA ARG A 13 -8.83 -13.81 38.55
C ARG A 13 -8.00 -14.69 37.60
N ARG A 14 -8.62 -15.30 36.59
CA ARG A 14 -7.90 -16.10 35.57
C ARG A 14 -7.09 -15.23 34.61
N ARG A 15 -7.53 -13.99 34.33
CA ARG A 15 -6.77 -13.01 33.52
C ARG A 15 -5.66 -12.27 34.29
N LYS A 16 -5.77 -12.13 35.63
CA LYS A 16 -4.74 -11.47 36.45
C LYS A 16 -3.57 -12.38 36.90
N ARG A 17 -3.52 -13.65 36.49
CA ARG A 17 -2.46 -14.61 36.89
C ARG A 17 -1.53 -15.08 35.76
N ILE A 18 -1.59 -14.47 34.58
CA ILE A 18 -0.64 -14.74 33.49
C ILE A 18 0.30 -13.54 33.23
N LEU A 19 0.02 -12.39 33.84
CA LEU A 19 0.92 -11.24 33.89
C LEU A 19 1.62 -11.19 35.25
N LYS A 20 2.69 -11.98 35.39
CA LYS A 20 3.84 -11.78 36.29
C LYS A 20 4.76 -12.99 36.16
N ASN A 21 5.64 -12.94 35.18
CA ASN A 21 6.98 -13.51 35.38
C ASN A 21 7.98 -12.42 34.97
N PRO A 22 8.74 -11.85 35.91
CA PRO A 22 9.82 -10.94 35.58
C PRO A 22 10.89 -11.73 34.83
N LYS A 23 11.43 -11.09 33.79
CA LYS A 23 12.42 -11.61 32.86
C LYS A 23 13.46 -12.50 33.55
N VAL A 24 13.44 -13.80 33.25
CA VAL A 24 14.71 -14.49 33.03
C VAL A 24 14.96 -14.27 31.55
N ALA A 25 15.81 -13.30 31.23
CA ALA A 25 16.38 -13.22 29.89
C ALA A 25 17.25 -14.48 29.74
N ALA A 26 16.62 -15.57 29.30
CA ALA A 26 17.37 -16.71 28.82
C ALA A 26 18.20 -16.16 27.66
N VAL A 27 19.52 -16.19 27.81
CA VAL A 27 20.42 -16.00 26.67
C VAL A 27 20.04 -17.12 25.72
N SER A 28 19.26 -16.78 24.69
CA SER A 28 18.85 -17.74 23.68
C SER A 28 20.12 -18.28 23.08
N SER A 29 20.34 -19.59 23.23
CA SER A 29 21.43 -20.26 22.53
C SER A 29 21.30 -19.94 21.04
N PRO A 30 22.41 -19.72 20.31
CA PRO A 30 22.38 -19.55 18.85
C PRO A 30 21.57 -20.66 18.16
N ILE A 31 21.58 -21.87 18.74
CA ILE A 31 20.82 -23.02 18.27
C ILE A 31 19.32 -22.80 18.45
N THR A 32 18.87 -22.29 19.59
CA THR A 32 17.44 -22.06 19.85
C THR A 32 16.87 -20.92 19.00
N ASP A 33 17.63 -19.84 18.77
CA ASP A 33 17.22 -18.74 17.89
C ASP A 33 17.12 -19.21 16.42
N ALA A 34 18.10 -19.98 15.95
CA ALA A 34 18.06 -20.60 14.63
C ALA A 34 16.86 -21.55 14.48
N MET A 35 16.57 -22.37 15.48
CA MET A 35 15.42 -23.29 15.46
C MET A 35 14.08 -22.54 15.43
N GLU A 36 13.92 -21.46 16.20
CA GLU A 36 12.70 -20.64 16.17
C GLU A 36 12.51 -19.98 14.80
N ARG A 37 13.57 -19.44 14.19
CA ARG A 37 13.56 -18.88 12.83
C ARG A 37 13.19 -19.92 11.78
N ILE A 38 13.73 -21.15 11.88
CA ILE A 38 13.39 -22.28 11.00
C ILE A 38 11.91 -22.64 11.15
N MET A 39 11.43 -22.80 12.38
CA MET A 39 10.03 -23.13 12.64
C MET A 39 9.08 -22.04 12.14
N TRP A 40 9.48 -20.76 12.24
CA TRP A 40 8.75 -19.63 11.69
C TRP A 40 8.67 -19.66 10.17
N MET A 41 9.76 -20.01 9.46
CA MET A 41 9.75 -20.24 8.00
C MET A 41 8.69 -21.26 7.59
N PHE A 42 8.47 -22.31 8.38
CA PHE A 42 7.47 -23.35 8.10
C PHE A 42 6.04 -23.00 8.54
N LYS A 43 5.83 -21.95 9.34
CA LYS A 43 4.48 -21.52 9.75
C LYS A 43 3.90 -20.44 8.86
N VAL A 44 4.76 -19.54 8.36
CA VAL A 44 4.35 -18.41 7.55
C VAL A 44 4.16 -18.85 6.08
N ARG A 45 3.11 -18.35 5.42
CA ARG A 45 2.99 -18.37 3.95
C ARG A 45 3.50 -17.04 3.44
N ASP A 46 4.39 -17.09 2.45
CA ASP A 46 4.91 -15.91 1.75
C ASP A 46 5.71 -14.92 2.63
N CYS A 47 6.48 -15.41 3.65
CA CYS A 47 7.60 -14.61 4.23
C CYS A 47 8.55 -14.31 3.06
N ARG A 48 8.53 -13.07 2.55
CA ARG A 48 9.37 -12.61 1.43
C ARG A 48 10.87 -12.56 1.78
N HIS A 49 11.22 -12.80 3.03
CA HIS A 49 12.58 -12.89 3.51
C HIS A 49 12.92 -14.36 3.74
N ILE A 50 14.13 -14.81 3.36
CA ILE A 50 14.64 -16.09 3.86
C ILE A 50 14.87 -15.89 5.36
N CYS A 51 13.84 -16.19 6.14
CA CYS A 51 13.66 -15.81 7.54
C CYS A 51 14.83 -16.36 8.42
N LEU A 52 15.63 -17.33 7.94
CA LEU A 52 16.86 -17.85 8.57
C LEU A 52 17.94 -16.78 8.81
N PHE A 53 18.15 -15.88 7.84
CA PHE A 53 19.20 -14.83 7.88
C PHE A 53 18.63 -13.41 7.86
N CYS A 54 17.32 -13.28 8.06
CA CYS A 54 16.66 -11.97 8.02
C CYS A 54 17.04 -11.14 9.25
N GLU A 55 17.70 -10.00 9.03
CA GLU A 55 17.97 -8.98 10.06
C GLU A 55 16.68 -8.35 10.62
N TYR A 56 15.56 -8.49 9.90
CA TYR A 56 14.25 -7.96 10.26
C TYR A 56 13.31 -9.00 10.90
N TYR A 57 13.84 -10.15 11.35
CA TYR A 57 13.06 -11.24 11.97
C TYR A 57 12.13 -10.76 13.09
N GLU A 58 12.64 -9.91 14.01
CA GLU A 58 11.85 -9.38 15.13
C GLU A 58 10.65 -8.54 14.69
N LYS A 59 10.77 -7.82 13.56
CA LYS A 59 9.67 -7.03 13.00
C LYS A 59 8.64 -7.92 12.30
N CYS A 60 9.10 -8.89 11.52
CA CYS A 60 8.23 -9.84 10.82
C CYS A 60 7.31 -10.63 11.78
N GLY A 61 7.77 -10.91 13.01
CA GLY A 61 6.97 -11.55 14.05
C GLY A 61 5.89 -10.64 14.66
N LEU A 62 6.08 -9.32 14.63
CA LEU A 62 5.13 -8.32 15.13
C LEU A 62 4.12 -7.88 14.06
N ASP A 63 4.52 -7.90 12.78
CA ASP A 63 3.74 -7.39 11.65
C ASP A 63 2.49 -8.24 11.28
N GLY A 64 2.18 -9.29 12.05
CA GLY A 64 0.91 -10.01 11.94
C GLY A 64 0.75 -10.83 10.66
N ILE A 65 1.83 -11.37 10.09
CA ILE A 65 1.74 -12.26 8.92
C ILE A 65 0.88 -13.48 9.32
N PRO A 66 -0.24 -13.76 8.62
CA PRO A 66 -1.17 -14.79 9.04
C PRO A 66 -0.53 -16.18 8.95
N GLU A 67 -0.71 -16.97 10.00
CA GLU A 67 -0.41 -18.40 9.98
C GLU A 67 -1.18 -19.08 8.83
N ARG A 68 -0.62 -20.16 8.29
CA ARG A 68 -1.06 -20.89 7.08
C ARG A 68 -2.55 -21.29 6.96
N GLY A 69 -3.41 -21.03 7.94
CA GLY A 69 -4.79 -21.53 8.01
C GLY A 69 -5.91 -20.50 8.24
N GLY A 70 -5.71 -19.19 8.00
CA GLY A 70 -6.69 -18.17 8.45
C GLY A 70 -7.69 -17.61 7.43
N ILE A 71 -7.37 -17.51 6.13
CA ILE A 71 -8.23 -16.89 5.11
C ILE A 71 -7.93 -17.56 3.76
N GLU A 72 -8.94 -18.14 3.10
CA GLU A 72 -8.80 -18.68 1.73
C GLU A 72 -8.34 -17.55 0.79
N LYS A 73 -7.07 -17.60 0.35
CA LYS A 73 -6.58 -16.68 -0.69
C LYS A 73 -7.31 -16.99 -2.01
N MET A 74 -7.78 -15.94 -2.67
CA MET A 74 -8.24 -16.00 -4.07
C MET A 74 -7.20 -16.73 -4.93
N ASN A 75 -7.62 -17.80 -5.60
CA ASN A 75 -6.73 -18.55 -6.49
C ASN A 75 -6.55 -17.79 -7.81
N MET A 76 -5.52 -16.95 -7.87
CA MET A 76 -5.19 -16.09 -9.02
C MET A 76 -5.05 -16.86 -10.33
N LYS A 77 -4.75 -18.17 -10.30
CA LYS A 77 -4.62 -19.01 -11.51
C LYS A 77 -5.94 -19.18 -12.28
N TYR A 78 -7.09 -19.04 -11.60
CA TYR A 78 -8.42 -19.25 -12.19
C TYR A 78 -9.35 -18.03 -12.06
N ALA A 79 -8.86 -16.93 -11.49
CA ALA A 79 -9.65 -15.71 -11.39
C ALA A 79 -9.83 -15.09 -12.78
N LYS A 80 -11.07 -14.73 -13.14
CA LYS A 80 -11.33 -13.95 -14.37
C LYS A 80 -10.65 -12.59 -14.23
N ARG A 81 -10.03 -12.11 -15.32
CA ARG A 81 -9.46 -10.75 -15.35
C ARG A 81 -10.56 -9.73 -15.06
N SER A 82 -10.26 -8.84 -14.13
CA SER A 82 -11.07 -7.74 -13.62
C SER A 82 -10.16 -6.64 -13.09
N GLU A 83 -10.73 -5.46 -12.85
CA GLU A 83 -10.04 -4.33 -12.20
C GLU A 83 -9.34 -4.76 -10.90
N ASP A 84 -10.06 -5.52 -10.04
CA ASP A 84 -9.49 -6.08 -8.80
C ASP A 84 -8.28 -6.98 -9.06
N THR A 85 -8.35 -7.89 -10.04
CA THR A 85 -7.23 -8.80 -10.32
C THR A 85 -6.01 -8.08 -10.88
N GLU A 86 -6.19 -7.02 -11.68
CA GLU A 86 -5.09 -6.19 -12.17
C GLU A 86 -4.47 -5.43 -11.00
N GLN A 87 -5.30 -4.84 -10.12
CA GLN A 87 -4.83 -4.13 -8.93
C GLN A 87 -4.05 -5.05 -7.98
N ILE A 88 -4.54 -6.27 -7.74
CA ILE A 88 -3.86 -7.26 -6.91
C ILE A 88 -2.47 -7.58 -7.47
N GLN A 89 -2.33 -7.69 -8.80
CA GLN A 89 -1.02 -7.93 -9.43
C GLN A 89 -0.05 -6.77 -9.18
N ILE A 90 -0.51 -5.51 -9.27
CA ILE A 90 0.30 -4.33 -8.96
C ILE A 90 0.78 -4.35 -7.50
N ILE A 91 -0.13 -4.61 -6.56
CA ILE A 91 0.22 -4.64 -5.13
C ILE A 91 1.22 -5.77 -4.83
N ASN A 92 1.02 -6.97 -5.40
CA ASN A 92 1.96 -8.08 -5.26
C ASN A 92 3.34 -7.74 -5.84
N TRP A 93 3.39 -7.10 -7.01
CA TRP A 93 4.62 -6.62 -7.62
C TRP A 93 5.32 -5.59 -6.73
N ALA A 94 4.62 -4.59 -6.23
CA ALA A 94 5.19 -3.53 -5.38
C ALA A 94 5.77 -4.10 -4.08
N GLN A 95 5.04 -5.06 -3.49
CA GLN A 95 5.51 -5.85 -2.36
C GLN A 95 6.80 -6.61 -2.70
N TRP A 96 6.87 -7.32 -3.81
CA TRP A 96 8.09 -8.04 -4.20
C TRP A 96 9.29 -7.09 -4.39
N HIS A 97 9.06 -5.91 -4.94
CA HIS A 97 10.12 -4.94 -5.27
C HIS A 97 10.49 -4.01 -4.11
N THR A 98 9.87 -4.16 -2.93
CA THR A 98 10.15 -3.30 -1.77
C THR A 98 11.61 -3.37 -1.29
N GLY A 99 12.31 -4.50 -1.50
CA GLY A 99 13.73 -4.62 -1.14
C GLY A 99 14.64 -3.71 -1.96
N LYS A 100 14.31 -3.49 -3.25
CA LYS A 100 15.05 -2.59 -4.14
C LYS A 100 14.54 -1.14 -4.04
N HIS A 101 13.23 -0.98 -3.85
CA HIS A 101 12.54 0.31 -3.80
C HIS A 101 11.70 0.42 -2.51
N PRO A 102 12.31 0.82 -1.38
CA PRO A 102 11.64 0.85 -0.07
C PRO A 102 10.39 1.72 -0.02
N GLU A 103 10.27 2.72 -0.87
CA GLU A 103 9.11 3.59 -1.03
C GLU A 103 7.83 2.83 -1.42
N LEU A 104 7.94 1.72 -2.16
CA LEU A 104 6.80 0.95 -2.63
C LEU A 104 5.99 0.33 -1.49
N LYS A 105 6.55 0.23 -0.29
CA LYS A 105 5.81 -0.20 0.92
C LYS A 105 4.62 0.70 1.24
N TRP A 106 4.63 1.94 0.73
CA TRP A 106 3.58 2.93 0.95
C TRP A 106 2.53 2.97 -0.16
N LEU A 107 2.71 2.22 -1.26
CA LEU A 107 1.67 2.08 -2.28
C LEU A 107 0.49 1.32 -1.67
N HIS A 108 -0.70 1.95 -1.63
CA HIS A 108 -1.87 1.36 -1.02
C HIS A 108 -3.13 1.63 -1.83
N HIS A 109 -4.12 0.74 -1.64
CA HIS A 109 -5.44 0.90 -2.20
C HIS A 109 -6.29 1.83 -1.32
N ILE A 110 -7.08 2.69 -1.98
CA ILE A 110 -8.10 3.52 -1.38
C ILE A 110 -9.48 2.90 -1.69
N PRO A 111 -10.13 2.22 -0.74
CA PRO A 111 -11.38 1.50 -0.99
C PRO A 111 -12.59 2.45 -1.00
N ASN A 112 -12.59 3.48 -1.85
CA ASN A 112 -13.71 4.43 -1.94
C ASN A 112 -14.79 3.97 -2.92
N GLY A 113 -14.47 3.02 -3.81
CA GLY A 113 -15.42 2.35 -4.71
C GLY A 113 -16.04 1.07 -4.13
N GLY A 114 -16.82 0.37 -4.97
CA GLY A 114 -17.39 -0.94 -4.67
C GLY A 114 -18.82 -0.94 -4.11
N SER A 115 -19.50 -2.08 -4.23
CA SER A 115 -20.83 -2.29 -3.65
C SER A 115 -20.72 -2.55 -2.15
N ARG A 116 -21.59 -1.91 -1.38
CA ARG A 116 -21.67 -2.04 0.08
C ARG A 116 -23.11 -1.96 0.54
N ASN A 117 -23.35 -2.39 1.78
CA ASN A 117 -24.63 -2.11 2.44
C ASN A 117 -24.81 -0.58 2.57
N LYS A 118 -26.04 -0.09 2.35
CA LYS A 118 -26.41 1.33 2.46
C LYS A 118 -25.99 1.96 3.80
N LEU A 119 -26.14 1.24 4.91
CA LEU A 119 -25.78 1.75 6.24
C LEU A 119 -24.27 1.97 6.38
N GLU A 120 -23.48 1.01 5.90
CA GLU A 120 -22.02 1.08 5.90
C GLU A 120 -21.52 2.19 4.97
N ALA A 121 -22.10 2.29 3.77
CA ALA A 121 -21.78 3.35 2.81
C ALA A 121 -22.08 4.75 3.38
N LYS A 122 -23.19 4.92 4.11
CA LYS A 122 -23.49 6.18 4.81
C LYS A 122 -22.44 6.49 5.87
N LYS A 123 -22.15 5.53 6.76
CA LYS A 123 -21.14 5.68 7.81
C LYS A 123 -19.77 6.05 7.23
N LEU A 124 -19.34 5.41 6.14
CA LEU A 124 -18.06 5.72 5.47
C LEU A 124 -18.04 7.14 4.88
N LYS A 125 -19.13 7.60 4.30
CA LYS A 125 -19.27 8.99 3.85
C LYS A 125 -19.19 9.97 5.01
N ASP A 126 -19.84 9.66 6.13
CA ASP A 126 -19.80 10.48 7.35
C ASP A 126 -18.37 10.51 7.95
N MET A 127 -17.59 9.43 7.77
CA MET A 127 -16.16 9.37 8.14
C MET A 127 -15.22 10.04 7.12
N GLY A 128 -15.76 10.59 6.02
CA GLY A 128 -14.99 11.39 5.07
C GLY A 128 -14.60 10.71 3.76
N VAL A 129 -15.09 9.49 3.48
CA VAL A 129 -14.89 8.85 2.16
C VAL A 129 -15.42 9.76 1.05
N LYS A 130 -14.56 10.08 0.09
CA LYS A 130 -14.92 10.89 -1.07
C LYS A 130 -15.14 9.98 -2.29
N PRO A 131 -16.29 10.10 -2.98
CA PRO A 131 -16.54 9.36 -4.21
C PRO A 131 -15.62 9.83 -5.33
N GLY A 132 -15.09 8.88 -6.12
CA GLY A 132 -14.27 9.19 -7.30
C GLY A 132 -12.78 9.38 -7.03
N VAL A 133 -12.33 9.26 -5.77
CA VAL A 133 -10.91 9.15 -5.45
C VAL A 133 -10.31 7.93 -6.16
N ALA A 134 -9.12 8.10 -6.72
CA ALA A 134 -8.40 7.06 -7.46
C ALA A 134 -8.13 5.81 -6.61
N ASP A 135 -8.01 4.67 -7.28
CA ASP A 135 -7.94 3.37 -6.61
C ASP A 135 -6.63 3.14 -5.84
N LEU A 136 -5.50 3.63 -6.34
CA LEU A 136 -4.18 3.49 -5.71
C LEU A 136 -3.53 4.84 -5.45
N PHE A 137 -2.79 4.92 -4.35
CA PHE A 137 -1.99 6.09 -4.00
C PHE A 137 -0.60 5.69 -3.50
N LEU A 138 0.42 6.37 -4.04
CA LEU A 138 1.79 6.34 -3.55
C LEU A 138 2.14 7.73 -2.97
N PRO A 139 2.11 7.88 -1.62
CA PRO A 139 2.41 9.14 -0.94
C PRO A 139 3.93 9.34 -0.81
N TYR A 140 4.64 9.30 -1.93
CA TYR A 140 6.10 9.48 -1.94
C TYR A 140 6.49 10.50 -3.03
N PRO A 141 6.96 11.70 -2.64
CA PRO A 141 7.35 12.73 -3.60
C PRO A 141 8.52 12.29 -4.47
N ARG A 142 8.43 12.59 -5.77
CA ARG A 142 9.43 12.27 -6.79
C ARG A 142 9.38 13.27 -7.93
N GLY A 143 10.54 13.70 -8.44
CA GLY A 143 10.62 14.75 -9.45
C GLY A 143 9.84 15.99 -9.00
N CYS A 144 9.02 16.55 -9.89
CA CYS A 144 8.17 17.69 -9.56
C CYS A 144 6.83 17.34 -8.86
N TYR A 145 6.60 16.08 -8.47
CA TYR A 145 5.30 15.61 -7.99
C TYR A 145 5.26 15.34 -6.49
N HIS A 146 4.14 15.66 -5.86
CA HIS A 146 3.92 15.51 -4.42
C HIS A 146 3.62 14.04 -4.01
N GLY A 147 3.23 13.23 -4.99
CA GLY A 147 2.80 11.85 -4.86
C GLY A 147 2.18 11.39 -6.17
N MET A 148 1.78 10.12 -6.24
CA MET A 148 1.17 9.56 -7.44
C MET A 148 -0.17 8.87 -7.13
N TYR A 149 -1.20 9.24 -7.87
CA TYR A 149 -2.48 8.53 -7.92
C TYR A 149 -2.59 7.69 -9.20
N ILE A 150 -3.13 6.47 -9.06
CA ILE A 150 -3.40 5.58 -10.20
C ILE A 150 -4.86 5.15 -10.12
N GLU A 151 -5.62 5.51 -11.14
CA GLU A 151 -6.97 5.00 -11.37
C GLU A 151 -6.88 3.73 -12.23
N MET A 152 -7.50 2.65 -11.79
CA MET A 152 -7.53 1.40 -12.53
C MET A 152 -8.82 1.29 -13.34
N LYS A 153 -8.71 0.76 -14.55
CA LYS A 153 -9.86 0.38 -15.38
C LYS A 153 -9.63 -1.00 -15.98
N PHE A 154 -10.71 -1.64 -16.37
CA PHE A 154 -10.64 -2.90 -17.10
C PHE A 154 -11.62 -2.91 -18.28
N GLY A 155 -11.23 -3.57 -19.37
CA GLY A 155 -12.07 -3.74 -20.56
C GLY A 155 -12.51 -2.40 -21.16
N ASN A 156 -13.83 -2.14 -21.10
CA ASN A 156 -14.47 -0.93 -21.66
C ASN A 156 -14.99 0.02 -20.58
N ASN A 157 -14.64 -0.20 -19.31
CA ASN A 157 -15.01 0.69 -18.21
C ASN A 157 -14.48 2.10 -18.46
N ARG A 158 -15.26 3.12 -18.09
CA ARG A 158 -14.91 4.53 -18.28
C ARG A 158 -14.95 5.26 -16.95
N HIS A 159 -14.29 6.41 -16.88
CA HIS A 159 -14.40 7.29 -15.73
C HIS A 159 -15.83 7.79 -15.54
N THR A 160 -16.28 7.76 -14.29
CA THR A 160 -17.40 8.56 -13.82
C THR A 160 -17.00 10.03 -13.79
N ASP A 161 -17.98 10.94 -13.74
CA ASP A 161 -17.67 12.38 -13.75
C ASP A 161 -16.89 12.84 -12.52
N ARG A 162 -17.18 12.26 -11.35
CA ARG A 162 -16.42 12.51 -10.12
C ARG A 162 -14.96 12.04 -10.17
N GLN A 163 -14.70 10.96 -10.91
CA GLN A 163 -13.32 10.50 -11.13
C GLN A 163 -12.56 11.48 -12.04
N LYS A 164 -13.21 12.00 -13.09
CA LYS A 164 -12.59 13.02 -13.95
C LYS A 164 -12.26 14.28 -13.16
N GLU A 165 -13.20 14.74 -12.32
CA GLU A 165 -13.03 15.88 -11.42
C GLU A 165 -11.83 15.66 -10.48
N PHE A 166 -11.84 14.56 -9.72
CA PHE A 166 -10.75 14.23 -8.80
C PHE A 166 -9.37 14.17 -9.50
N LEU A 167 -9.27 13.50 -10.65
CA LEU A 167 -8.00 13.39 -11.39
C LEU A 167 -7.54 14.76 -11.91
N ALA A 168 -8.46 15.61 -12.38
CA ALA A 168 -8.12 16.95 -12.84
C ALA A 168 -7.62 17.82 -11.68
N ASP A 169 -8.31 17.79 -10.54
CA ASP A 169 -7.95 18.55 -9.34
C ASP A 169 -6.58 18.13 -8.80
N MET A 170 -6.35 16.82 -8.62
CA MET A 170 -5.07 16.32 -8.11
C MET A 170 -3.89 16.65 -9.04
N LYS A 171 -4.11 16.62 -10.37
CA LYS A 171 -3.12 17.11 -11.34
C LYS A 171 -2.82 18.59 -11.14
N ALA A 172 -3.84 19.42 -10.93
CA ALA A 172 -3.69 20.85 -10.72
C ALA A 172 -2.91 21.15 -9.43
N GLU A 173 -3.13 20.35 -8.38
CA GLU A 173 -2.44 20.42 -7.08
C GLU A 173 -1.03 19.80 -7.08
N GLY A 174 -0.49 19.42 -8.24
CA GLY A 174 0.91 18.96 -8.35
C GLY A 174 1.15 17.48 -8.02
N TYR A 175 0.10 16.66 -7.97
CA TYR A 175 0.24 15.20 -7.97
C TYR A 175 0.42 14.67 -9.39
N PHE A 176 1.17 13.58 -9.52
CA PHE A 176 1.12 12.81 -10.75
C PHE A 176 -0.12 11.92 -10.73
N VAL A 177 -0.92 11.96 -11.79
CA VAL A 177 -2.11 11.14 -11.91
C VAL A 177 -2.12 10.43 -13.25
N THR A 178 -2.57 9.19 -13.25
CA THR A 178 -2.68 8.38 -14.45
C THR A 178 -3.82 7.40 -14.34
N THR A 179 -4.34 6.96 -15.48
CA THR A 179 -5.29 5.86 -15.58
C THR A 179 -4.66 4.70 -16.31
N CYS A 180 -4.70 3.50 -15.74
CA CYS A 180 -4.13 2.30 -16.35
C CYS A 180 -5.19 1.21 -16.55
N TYR A 181 -5.21 0.60 -17.75
CA TYR A 181 -6.14 -0.49 -18.07
C TYR A 181 -5.58 -1.89 -17.81
N SER A 182 -4.32 -1.98 -17.36
CA SER A 182 -3.64 -3.23 -17.05
C SER A 182 -2.62 -3.03 -15.93
N ALA A 183 -2.28 -4.12 -15.24
CA ALA A 183 -1.22 -4.13 -14.26
C ALA A 183 0.13 -3.73 -14.88
N ASP A 184 0.43 -4.21 -16.09
CA ASP A 184 1.68 -3.91 -16.79
C ASP A 184 1.83 -2.41 -17.08
N ASP A 185 0.76 -1.75 -17.55
CA ASP A 185 0.76 -0.31 -17.79
C ASP A 185 1.01 0.46 -16.49
N ALA A 186 0.36 0.06 -15.39
CA ALA A 186 0.56 0.69 -14.09
C ALA A 186 1.97 0.47 -13.54
N ILE A 187 2.50 -0.75 -13.62
CA ILE A 187 3.84 -1.10 -13.15
C ILE A 187 4.89 -0.26 -13.87
N ARG A 188 4.82 -0.16 -15.20
CA ARG A 188 5.77 0.66 -15.98
C ARG A 188 5.78 2.12 -15.53
N VAL A 189 4.60 2.69 -15.29
CA VAL A 189 4.48 4.07 -14.82
C VAL A 189 5.02 4.22 -13.40
N ILE A 190 4.76 3.25 -12.51
CA ILE A 190 5.33 3.27 -11.15
C ILE A 190 6.85 3.18 -11.19
N GLU A 191 7.41 2.29 -12.02
CA GLU A 191 8.86 2.11 -12.17
C GLU A 191 9.55 3.38 -12.66
N GLU A 192 8.95 4.08 -13.60
CA GLU A 192 9.45 5.37 -14.07
C GLU A 192 9.36 6.44 -12.96
N TYR A 193 8.21 6.52 -12.28
CA TYR A 193 7.97 7.50 -11.22
C TYR A 193 8.98 7.39 -10.07
N ILE A 194 9.28 6.18 -9.60
CA ILE A 194 10.22 5.97 -8.49
C ILE A 194 11.69 6.20 -8.88
N GLN A 195 12.00 6.20 -10.17
CA GLN A 195 13.33 6.51 -10.71
C GLN A 195 13.58 8.02 -10.84
N LEU A 196 12.54 8.84 -10.80
CA LEU A 196 12.72 10.29 -10.72
C LEU A 196 13.50 10.67 -9.44
N PRO A 197 14.30 11.75 -9.50
CA PRO A 197 15.12 12.19 -8.38
C PRO A 197 14.28 12.54 -7.15
N LYS A 198 14.86 12.31 -5.96
CA LYS A 198 14.25 12.65 -4.67
C LYS A 198 14.46 14.10 -4.26
N GLU A 199 15.55 14.72 -4.73
CA GLU A 199 16.11 15.91 -4.11
C GLU A 199 15.71 17.20 -4.83
N PHE A 200 15.31 18.18 -4.02
CA PHE A 200 15.28 19.59 -4.37
C PHE A 200 16.72 20.06 -4.58
N THR A 201 17.04 20.52 -5.77
CA THR A 201 18.32 21.22 -6.00
C THR A 201 18.13 22.67 -5.58
N TYR A 202 18.93 23.14 -4.63
CA TYR A 202 18.96 24.54 -4.24
C TYR A 202 20.05 25.24 -5.03
N TYR A 203 19.75 26.44 -5.54
CA TYR A 203 20.75 27.39 -6.00
C TYR A 203 20.63 28.64 -5.15
N GLU A 204 21.74 29.13 -4.61
CA GLU A 204 21.80 30.50 -4.07
C GLU A 204 21.73 31.47 -5.25
N ASP A 205 20.73 32.35 -5.23
CA ASP A 205 20.70 33.51 -6.13
C ASP A 205 21.60 34.57 -5.51
N GLU A 206 22.86 34.65 -5.98
CA GLU A 206 23.88 35.61 -5.51
C GLU A 206 23.40 37.07 -5.59
N VAL A 207 22.34 37.36 -6.35
CA VAL A 207 21.83 38.72 -6.58
C VAL A 207 20.76 39.14 -5.57
N LEU A 208 20.03 38.21 -4.94
CA LEU A 208 18.81 38.52 -4.18
C LEU A 208 18.77 38.03 -2.73
N GLY A 209 19.77 37.29 -2.25
CA GLY A 209 19.87 36.88 -0.83
C GLY A 209 18.72 35.99 -0.31
N ASN A 210 17.81 35.57 -1.18
CA ASN A 210 16.65 34.77 -0.85
C ASN A 210 16.85 33.35 -1.40
N ILE A 211 16.88 32.35 -0.51
CA ILE A 211 16.92 30.93 -0.88
C ILE A 211 15.69 30.62 -1.75
N ARG A 212 15.91 30.34 -3.04
CA ARG A 212 14.85 29.81 -3.92
C ARG A 212 14.90 28.29 -3.87
N LEU A 213 13.82 27.67 -3.36
CA LEU A 213 13.54 26.25 -3.54
C LEU A 213 13.31 25.98 -5.03
N VAL A 214 14.18 25.20 -5.67
CA VAL A 214 13.93 24.70 -7.04
C VAL A 214 13.58 23.22 -6.93
N TYR A 215 12.33 22.90 -7.30
CA TYR A 215 11.88 21.52 -7.47
C TYR A 215 12.65 20.93 -8.65
N PRO A 216 13.13 19.66 -8.58
CA PRO A 216 13.73 19.04 -9.74
C PRO A 216 12.73 19.10 -10.89
N LYS A 217 13.18 19.63 -12.03
CA LYS A 217 12.33 19.82 -13.23
C LYS A 217 11.99 18.51 -13.92
N ASP A 218 12.54 17.40 -13.44
CA ASP A 218 12.34 16.08 -14.01
C ASP A 218 10.87 15.67 -13.85
N LYS A 219 10.24 15.50 -15.00
CA LYS A 219 8.86 15.12 -15.18
C LYS A 219 8.82 13.68 -15.66
N MET A 220 7.65 13.06 -15.51
CA MET A 220 7.36 11.83 -16.23
C MET A 220 7.49 12.08 -17.74
N GLY A 221 7.98 11.10 -18.48
CA GLY A 221 8.04 11.06 -19.94
C GLY A 221 6.66 10.99 -20.59
N ILE A 222 5.62 10.67 -19.81
CA ILE A 222 4.22 10.75 -20.23
C ILE A 222 3.53 12.01 -19.69
N PRO A 223 2.59 12.61 -20.44
CA PRO A 223 1.80 13.73 -19.93
C PRO A 223 1.03 13.38 -18.65
N ASN A 224 0.94 14.32 -17.71
CA ASN A 224 0.15 14.12 -16.49
C ASN A 224 -1.36 14.02 -16.81
N ASN A 225 -2.07 13.10 -16.14
CA ASN A 225 -3.45 12.67 -16.40
C ASN A 225 -3.63 11.95 -17.75
N SER A 226 -2.63 11.14 -18.13
CA SER A 226 -2.70 10.24 -19.29
C SER A 226 -3.53 9.00 -19.00
N ILE A 227 -4.13 8.44 -20.06
CA ILE A 227 -4.82 7.15 -20.01
C ILE A 227 -3.99 6.13 -20.78
N LEU A 228 -3.51 5.08 -20.11
CA LEU A 228 -2.74 4.00 -20.71
C LEU A 228 -3.62 2.78 -20.92
N LYS A 229 -3.58 2.26 -22.15
CA LYS A 229 -4.23 1.00 -22.50
C LYS A 229 -3.42 0.29 -23.58
N ASP A 230 -3.11 -0.98 -23.34
CA ASP A 230 -2.36 -1.84 -24.26
C ASP A 230 -0.97 -1.26 -24.58
N GLY A 231 -0.28 -0.70 -23.58
CA GLY A 231 1.06 -0.11 -23.71
C GLY A 231 1.11 1.24 -24.44
N LYS A 232 -0.04 1.84 -24.74
CA LYS A 232 -0.15 3.10 -25.48
C LYS A 232 -0.93 4.15 -24.70
N ILE A 233 -0.54 5.41 -24.86
CA ILE A 233 -1.31 6.55 -24.38
C ILE A 233 -2.52 6.71 -25.30
N LYS A 234 -3.72 6.67 -24.72
CA LYS A 234 -4.95 7.07 -25.40
C LYS A 234 -5.12 8.56 -25.27
N GLU A 235 -5.28 9.23 -26.40
CA GLU A 235 -5.79 10.60 -26.41
C GLU A 235 -7.15 10.62 -25.71
N ALA A 236 -7.31 11.56 -24.78
CA ALA A 236 -8.62 11.86 -24.22
C ALA A 236 -9.51 12.30 -25.38
N ARG A 237 -10.49 11.48 -25.77
CA ARG A 237 -11.47 11.88 -26.78
C ARG A 237 -12.17 13.12 -26.26
N SER A 238 -11.89 14.27 -26.87
CA SER A 238 -12.68 15.49 -26.70
C SER A 238 -14.13 15.14 -27.01
N LYS A 239 -15.00 15.36 -26.02
CA LYS A 239 -16.45 15.43 -26.23
C LYS A 239 -16.82 16.89 -26.24
#